data_AF-A0A8J6TMD3-F1
#
_entry.id   AF-A0A8J6TMD3-F1
#
_cell.length_a   1.000
_cell.length_b   1.000
_cell.length_c   1.000
_cell.angle_alpha   90.00
_cell.angle_beta   90.00
_cell.angle_gamma   90.00
#
_symmetry.space_group_name_H-M   'P 1'
#
loop_
_entity.id
_entity.type
_entity.pdbx_description
1 polymer ?
#
loop_
_entity_poly.entity_id
_entity_poly.type
_entity_poly.pdbx_seq_one_letter_code
_entity_poly.pdbx_strand_id
1 'polypeptide(L)'
;MADASQLNLLHKGVRGWNQKWNPGSRRIGSMEPTGEGPSLYKPKNWGAFEEERRLENPDLSGADLRELNLAGINLQGADLRGASLKGANLYKANLWEADLTGADLRGTSLDQAQMADASLVDANLSSANLAGILLARTDLSQANLADANVFSATVFDADFTRTRLNRSHLIQARFSRTMFHGTDFTQAKLGSNVFGSCTFRGVIGLSECEHRFGSYLEPMTLAGSDPLPTSFFRGCGWPDDLIAAIPKIVANTDQLTSCFISYSNIDIELARRLHKDLSDHGVRCWFAPENLRSGDRIRYQIDESIHQHDKLLLILSEASIESSWVEKEVETALDLERSEKRTVLFPIRLDDAVLGVAKGWVADIRRTRHIGDFRDWKSISGFDAAFARLLRELKNSMPSGPATRKK
;
A
#
# COMPACT_ATOMS: atom_id res chain seq x y z
N MET A 1 -25.71 -16.09 -3.85
CA MET A 1 -26.83 -15.18 -3.58
C MET A 1 -27.27 -15.39 -2.16
N ALA A 2 -27.52 -14.28 -1.44
CA ALA A 2 -27.88 -14.30 -0.02
C ALA A 2 -29.03 -15.26 0.30
N ASP A 3 -28.82 -16.13 1.30
CA ASP A 3 -29.88 -17.01 1.77
C ASP A 3 -30.85 -16.27 2.72
N ALA A 4 -32.09 -16.77 2.83
CA ALA A 4 -33.11 -16.16 3.67
C ALA A 4 -32.75 -16.16 5.17
N SER A 5 -31.87 -17.06 5.62
CA SER A 5 -31.42 -17.14 7.01
C SER A 5 -30.44 -16.01 7.34
N GLN A 6 -29.54 -15.66 6.42
CA GLN A 6 -28.59 -14.57 6.53
C GLN A 6 -29.32 -13.23 6.55
N LEU A 7 -30.26 -13.02 5.62
CA LEU A 7 -31.08 -11.79 5.58
C LEU A 7 -31.91 -11.63 6.86
N ASN A 8 -32.55 -12.70 7.33
CA ASN A 8 -33.28 -12.66 8.60
C ASN A 8 -32.37 -12.36 9.80
N LEU A 9 -31.12 -12.82 9.79
CA LEU A 9 -30.16 -12.52 10.84
C LEU A 9 -29.76 -11.04 10.82
N LEU A 10 -29.55 -10.46 9.64
CA LEU A 10 -29.26 -9.03 9.46
C LEU A 10 -30.42 -8.14 9.95
N HIS A 11 -31.67 -8.52 9.63
CA HIS A 11 -32.86 -7.80 10.10
C HIS A 11 -33.06 -7.90 11.62
N LYS A 12 -32.61 -8.98 12.26
CA LYS A 12 -32.61 -9.13 13.73
C LYS A 12 -31.53 -8.30 14.41
N GLY A 13 -30.57 -7.76 13.64
CA GLY A 13 -29.57 -6.82 14.08
C GLY A 13 -28.15 -7.38 14.16
N VAL A 14 -27.20 -6.44 14.16
CA VAL A 14 -25.75 -6.67 14.04
C VAL A 14 -25.18 -7.63 15.10
N ARG A 15 -25.75 -7.68 16.32
CA ARG A 15 -25.23 -8.54 17.39
C ARG A 15 -25.29 -10.02 17.04
N GLY A 16 -26.43 -10.49 16.51
CA GLY A 16 -26.60 -11.90 16.14
C GLY A 16 -25.70 -12.28 14.98
N TRP A 17 -25.56 -11.37 14.00
CA TRP A 17 -24.63 -11.53 12.89
C TRP A 17 -23.19 -11.68 13.39
N ASN A 18 -22.71 -10.74 14.20
CA ASN A 18 -21.34 -10.74 14.71
C ASN A 18 -21.07 -11.95 15.62
N GLN A 19 -22.07 -12.47 16.35
CA GLN A 19 -21.89 -13.72 17.10
C GLN A 19 -21.65 -14.93 16.21
N LYS A 20 -22.32 -14.98 15.04
CA LYS A 20 -22.15 -16.06 14.06
C LYS A 20 -20.81 -15.94 13.31
N TRP A 21 -20.45 -14.72 12.89
CA TRP A 21 -19.32 -14.45 11.99
C TRP A 21 -18.10 -13.82 12.69
N ASN A 22 -18.08 -13.82 14.03
CA ASN A 22 -16.93 -13.44 14.86
C ASN A 22 -16.94 -14.18 16.23
N PRO A 23 -16.84 -15.53 16.24
CA PRO A 23 -16.88 -16.31 17.49
C PRO A 23 -15.64 -16.12 18.38
N GLY A 24 -14.55 -15.56 17.84
CA GLY A 24 -13.23 -15.41 18.47
C GLY A 24 -13.12 -14.43 19.64
N SER A 25 -14.22 -13.85 20.11
CA SER A 25 -14.26 -13.09 21.38
C SER A 25 -14.49 -13.97 22.62
N ARG A 26 -14.72 -15.29 22.46
CA ARG A 26 -14.81 -16.23 23.59
C ARG A 26 -13.44 -16.78 23.96
N ARG A 27 -12.86 -16.21 25.04
CA ARG A 27 -11.73 -16.67 25.89
C ARG A 27 -10.77 -17.67 25.22
N ILE A 28 -9.64 -17.16 24.72
CA ILE A 28 -8.47 -17.97 24.41
C ILE A 28 -7.92 -18.54 25.72
N GLY A 29 -7.98 -19.87 25.89
CA GLY A 29 -7.33 -20.59 26.99
C GLY A 29 -5.80 -20.59 26.88
N SER A 30 -5.10 -20.86 27.98
CA SER A 30 -3.63 -20.84 28.11
C SER A 30 -2.88 -21.53 26.96
N MET A 31 -1.84 -20.86 26.47
CA MET A 31 -0.98 -21.26 25.34
C MET A 31 0.17 -22.18 25.78
N GLU A 32 0.56 -23.15 24.92
CA GLU A 32 1.77 -23.97 25.08
C GLU A 32 2.72 -23.79 23.86
N PRO A 33 4.05 -23.88 24.05
CA PRO A 33 5.03 -23.73 22.97
C PRO A 33 5.27 -25.05 22.24
N THR A 34 5.18 -25.05 20.91
CA THR A 34 5.61 -26.18 20.06
C THR A 34 6.78 -25.73 19.20
N GLY A 35 7.92 -26.41 19.30
CA GLY A 35 9.08 -26.19 18.44
C GLY A 35 8.78 -26.60 17.00
N GLU A 36 9.35 -25.84 16.06
CA GLU A 36 9.22 -25.94 14.59
C GLU A 36 8.10 -25.08 13.95
N GLY A 37 8.52 -23.99 13.26
CA GLY A 37 7.71 -23.23 12.29
C GLY A 37 6.90 -22.04 12.84
N PRO A 38 6.43 -21.11 11.97
CA PRO A 38 6.15 -19.70 12.29
C PRO A 38 4.82 -19.44 13.05
N SER A 39 4.31 -20.42 13.77
CA SER A 39 3.16 -20.27 14.67
C SER A 39 3.67 -20.30 16.12
N LEU A 40 4.11 -19.14 16.60
CA LEU A 40 4.44 -18.96 18.02
C LEU A 40 3.12 -18.99 18.81
N TYR A 41 2.95 -20.08 19.57
CA TYR A 41 1.84 -20.42 20.47
C TYR A 41 0.56 -20.96 19.82
N LYS A 42 0.30 -22.26 20.02
CA LYS A 42 -0.99 -22.88 19.71
C LYS A 42 -1.82 -23.04 21.01
N PRO A 43 -3.06 -22.54 21.08
CA PRO A 43 -3.99 -22.93 22.14
C PRO A 43 -4.25 -24.44 22.06
N LYS A 44 -4.50 -25.08 23.21
CA LYS A 44 -4.65 -26.54 23.37
C LYS A 44 -5.58 -27.26 22.38
N ASN A 45 -6.45 -26.53 21.68
CA ASN A 45 -7.48 -27.08 20.79
C ASN A 45 -7.31 -26.68 19.31
N TRP A 46 -6.10 -26.34 18.83
CA TRP A 46 -5.85 -25.84 17.46
C TRP A 46 -6.52 -26.65 16.33
N GLY A 47 -6.58 -27.97 16.43
CA GLY A 47 -7.25 -28.82 15.44
C GLY A 47 -8.76 -28.56 15.32
N ALA A 48 -9.43 -28.21 16.44
CA ALA A 48 -10.83 -27.79 16.42
C ALA A 48 -11.02 -26.35 15.91
N PHE A 49 -10.00 -25.48 16.09
CA PHE A 49 -10.03 -24.10 15.56
C PHE A 49 -9.91 -24.03 14.03
N GLU A 50 -9.22 -24.98 13.39
CA GLU A 50 -9.15 -25.06 11.91
C GLU A 50 -10.46 -25.59 11.30
N GLU A 51 -11.16 -26.51 11.98
CA GLU A 51 -12.50 -26.95 11.56
C GLU A 51 -13.58 -25.89 11.83
N GLU A 52 -13.48 -25.09 12.91
CA GLU A 52 -14.39 -23.98 13.20
C GLU A 52 -14.13 -22.71 12.36
N ARG A 53 -12.94 -22.53 11.78
CA ARG A 53 -12.61 -21.44 10.82
C ARG A 53 -13.16 -21.67 9.41
N ARG A 54 -13.80 -22.82 9.13
CA ARG A 54 -14.60 -23.04 7.91
C ARG A 54 -15.98 -22.37 7.99
N LEU A 55 -16.04 -21.17 8.54
CA LEU A 55 -17.16 -20.29 8.25
C LEU A 55 -16.90 -19.74 6.84
N GLU A 56 -17.51 -20.37 5.83
CA GLU A 56 -17.51 -19.89 4.45
C GLU A 56 -17.86 -18.41 4.44
N ASN A 57 -17.05 -17.54 3.83
CA ASN A 57 -17.34 -16.10 3.77
C ASN A 57 -18.81 -15.84 3.45
N PRO A 58 -19.50 -14.94 4.17
CA PRO A 58 -20.93 -14.78 4.00
C PRO A 58 -21.24 -14.30 2.58
N ASP A 59 -21.95 -15.12 1.82
CA ASP A 59 -22.51 -14.74 0.52
C ASP A 59 -23.74 -13.86 0.74
N LEU A 60 -23.60 -12.57 0.44
CA LEU A 60 -24.64 -11.56 0.42
C LEU A 60 -24.80 -10.96 -0.99
N SER A 61 -24.39 -11.69 -2.03
CA SER A 61 -24.45 -11.22 -3.41
C SER A 61 -25.90 -10.95 -3.82
N GLY A 62 -26.13 -9.77 -4.39
CA GLY A 62 -27.46 -9.28 -4.78
C GLY A 62 -28.42 -9.00 -3.62
N ALA A 63 -27.97 -9.04 -2.36
CA ALA A 63 -28.83 -8.81 -1.20
C ALA A 63 -29.46 -7.41 -1.20
N ASP A 64 -30.72 -7.31 -0.77
CA ASP A 64 -31.35 -6.04 -0.45
C ASP A 64 -31.09 -5.68 1.02
N LEU A 65 -30.18 -4.74 1.23
CA LEU A 65 -29.73 -4.25 2.53
C LEU A 65 -30.01 -2.76 2.71
N ARG A 66 -30.94 -2.21 1.93
CA ARG A 66 -31.26 -0.78 1.91
C ARG A 66 -31.70 -0.30 3.28
N GLU A 67 -31.21 0.87 3.66
CA GLU A 67 -31.60 1.59 4.88
C GLU A 67 -31.41 0.82 6.19
N LEU A 68 -30.73 -0.34 6.15
CA LEU A 68 -30.47 -1.11 7.36
C LEU A 68 -29.43 -0.41 8.25
N ASN A 69 -29.63 -0.53 9.56
CA ASN A 69 -28.62 -0.15 10.53
C ASN A 69 -27.63 -1.31 10.73
N LEU A 70 -26.50 -1.22 10.06
CA LEU A 70 -25.40 -2.18 10.05
C LEU A 70 -24.15 -1.63 10.77
N ALA A 71 -24.32 -0.64 11.65
CA ALA A 71 -23.20 -0.02 12.35
C ALA A 71 -22.40 -1.08 13.16
N GLY A 72 -21.08 -1.13 12.95
CA GLY A 72 -20.18 -2.07 13.61
C GLY A 72 -20.32 -3.53 13.15
N ILE A 73 -20.98 -3.80 12.02
CA ILE A 73 -21.12 -5.16 11.51
C ILE A 73 -19.79 -5.76 11.06
N ASN A 74 -19.61 -7.06 11.27
CA ASN A 74 -18.49 -7.82 10.70
C ASN A 74 -18.90 -8.47 9.38
N LEU A 75 -18.52 -7.86 8.27
CA LEU A 75 -18.67 -8.35 6.91
C LEU A 75 -17.31 -8.66 6.28
N GLN A 76 -16.32 -9.02 7.11
CA GLN A 76 -15.00 -9.42 6.62
C GLN A 76 -15.11 -10.58 5.63
N GLY A 77 -14.48 -10.43 4.46
CA GLY A 77 -14.47 -11.41 3.38
C GLY A 77 -15.81 -11.59 2.67
N ALA A 78 -16.87 -10.87 3.05
CA ALA A 78 -18.22 -11.08 2.52
C ALA A 78 -18.29 -10.85 1.00
N ASP A 79 -19.04 -11.70 0.30
CA ASP A 79 -19.41 -11.45 -1.10
C ASP A 79 -20.66 -10.57 -1.10
N LEU A 80 -20.51 -9.29 -1.41
CA LEU A 80 -21.57 -8.28 -1.51
C LEU A 80 -21.77 -7.83 -2.96
N ARG A 81 -21.34 -8.64 -3.94
CA ARG A 81 -21.42 -8.26 -5.35
C ARG A 81 -22.85 -7.96 -5.77
N GLY A 82 -23.06 -6.78 -6.35
CA GLY A 82 -24.38 -6.30 -6.78
C GLY A 82 -25.39 -6.10 -5.65
N ALA A 83 -24.98 -6.15 -4.37
CA ALA A 83 -25.88 -5.89 -3.26
C ALA A 83 -26.37 -4.44 -3.26
N SER A 84 -27.60 -4.23 -2.79
CA SER A 84 -28.20 -2.90 -2.65
C SER A 84 -28.09 -2.45 -1.20
N LEU A 85 -27.10 -1.62 -0.89
CA LEU A 85 -26.84 -1.02 0.41
C LEU A 85 -27.31 0.45 0.49
N LYS A 86 -28.05 0.95 -0.50
CA LYS A 86 -28.50 2.36 -0.57
C LYS A 86 -29.07 2.85 0.77
N GLY A 87 -28.49 3.94 1.29
CA GLY A 87 -28.90 4.56 2.56
C GLY A 87 -28.59 3.76 3.83
N ALA A 88 -27.92 2.62 3.74
CA ALA A 88 -27.54 1.83 4.91
C ALA A 88 -26.52 2.58 5.79
N ASN A 89 -26.58 2.32 7.09
CA ASN A 89 -25.59 2.78 8.05
C ASN A 89 -24.54 1.69 8.27
N LEU A 90 -23.34 1.90 7.72
CA LEU A 90 -22.15 1.05 7.87
C LEU A 90 -21.08 1.73 8.74
N TYR A 91 -21.48 2.67 9.61
CA TYR A 91 -20.57 3.30 10.57
C TYR A 91 -19.73 2.26 11.31
N LYS A 92 -18.40 2.36 11.23
CA LYS A 92 -17.44 1.40 11.84
C LYS A 92 -17.63 -0.07 11.43
N ALA A 93 -18.28 -0.36 10.31
CA ALA A 93 -18.35 -1.72 9.79
C ALA A 93 -16.95 -2.25 9.45
N ASN A 94 -16.73 -3.55 9.64
CA ASN A 94 -15.55 -4.26 9.14
C ASN A 94 -15.89 -4.92 7.80
N LEU A 95 -15.33 -4.40 6.72
CA LEU A 95 -15.45 -4.84 5.34
C LEU A 95 -14.09 -5.26 4.78
N TRP A 96 -13.13 -5.63 5.64
CA TRP A 96 -11.83 -6.11 5.19
C TRP A 96 -12.00 -7.29 4.22
N GLU A 97 -11.34 -7.26 3.06
CA GLU A 97 -11.38 -8.32 2.03
C GLU A 97 -12.79 -8.57 1.45
N ALA A 98 -13.77 -7.69 1.71
CA ALA A 98 -15.11 -7.84 1.15
C ALA A 98 -15.12 -7.51 -0.35
N ASP A 99 -15.95 -8.24 -1.11
CA ASP A 99 -16.19 -7.98 -2.53
C ASP A 99 -17.51 -7.24 -2.71
N LEU A 100 -17.46 -5.93 -2.93
CA LEU A 100 -18.60 -5.05 -3.20
C LEU A 100 -18.70 -4.69 -4.70
N THR A 101 -18.17 -5.53 -5.60
CA THR A 101 -18.18 -5.25 -7.04
C THR A 101 -19.61 -4.99 -7.53
N GLY A 102 -19.83 -3.84 -8.16
CA GLY A 102 -21.14 -3.41 -8.68
C GLY A 102 -22.22 -3.14 -7.62
N ALA A 103 -21.86 -3.07 -6.33
CA ALA A 103 -22.84 -2.79 -5.27
C ALA A 103 -23.38 -1.35 -5.33
N ASP A 104 -24.64 -1.17 -4.92
CA ASP A 104 -25.28 0.15 -4.78
C ASP A 104 -25.13 0.67 -3.35
N LEU A 105 -24.18 1.56 -3.13
CA LEU A 105 -23.83 2.20 -1.85
C LEU A 105 -24.28 3.68 -1.82
N ARG A 106 -25.26 4.07 -2.65
CA ARG A 106 -25.68 5.48 -2.72
C ARG A 106 -26.18 5.98 -1.37
N GLY A 107 -25.64 7.11 -0.91
CA GLY A 107 -26.05 7.73 0.35
C GLY A 107 -25.74 6.92 1.61
N THR A 108 -24.88 5.90 1.55
CA THR A 108 -24.49 5.14 2.75
C THR A 108 -23.61 5.96 3.70
N SER A 109 -23.72 5.69 5.00
CA SER A 109 -22.74 6.16 5.99
C SER A 109 -21.65 5.10 6.15
N LEU A 110 -20.43 5.41 5.73
CA LEU A 110 -19.22 4.58 5.80
C LEU A 110 -18.15 5.23 6.69
N ASP A 111 -18.51 6.28 7.43
CA ASP A 111 -17.57 6.97 8.29
C ASP A 111 -16.93 5.99 9.30
N GLN A 112 -15.60 6.03 9.36
CA GLN A 112 -14.75 5.12 10.15
C GLN A 112 -14.89 3.61 9.87
N ALA A 113 -15.49 3.20 8.74
CA ALA A 113 -15.49 1.81 8.32
C ALA A 113 -14.06 1.33 7.95
N GLN A 114 -13.81 0.02 8.10
CA GLN A 114 -12.55 -0.62 7.71
C GLN A 114 -12.74 -1.37 6.39
N MET A 115 -12.07 -0.93 5.32
CA MET A 115 -12.24 -1.52 3.98
C MET A 115 -10.89 -1.86 3.33
N ALA A 116 -9.92 -2.26 4.15
CA ALA A 116 -8.64 -2.73 3.65
C ALA A 116 -8.86 -3.92 2.71
N ASP A 117 -8.09 -3.99 1.61
CA ASP A 117 -8.12 -5.08 0.64
C ASP A 117 -9.52 -5.38 0.04
N ALA A 118 -10.48 -4.46 0.20
CA ALA A 118 -11.83 -4.63 -0.34
C ALA A 118 -11.88 -4.26 -1.83
N SER A 119 -12.76 -4.93 -2.58
CA SER A 119 -13.06 -4.59 -3.97
C SER A 119 -14.36 -3.80 -4.06
N LEU A 120 -14.33 -2.61 -4.65
CA LEU A 120 -15.47 -1.75 -4.96
C LEU A 120 -15.52 -1.44 -6.46
N VAL A 121 -15.02 -2.35 -7.29
CA VAL A 121 -15.01 -2.19 -8.75
C VAL A 121 -16.44 -1.94 -9.25
N ASP A 122 -16.63 -0.93 -10.08
CA ASP A 122 -17.94 -0.53 -10.62
C ASP A 122 -19.03 -0.21 -9.57
N ALA A 123 -18.68 -0.08 -8.28
CA ALA A 123 -19.65 0.20 -7.22
C ALA A 123 -20.15 1.65 -7.28
N ASN A 124 -21.39 1.87 -6.86
CA ASN A 124 -21.99 3.20 -6.84
C ASN A 124 -22.07 3.78 -5.43
N LEU A 125 -21.09 4.61 -5.08
CA LEU A 125 -20.99 5.34 -3.80
C LEU A 125 -21.43 6.81 -3.91
N SER A 126 -22.25 7.19 -4.92
CA SER A 126 -22.60 8.61 -5.07
C SER A 126 -23.34 9.12 -3.84
N SER A 127 -22.96 10.31 -3.37
CA SER A 127 -23.47 10.93 -2.14
C SER A 127 -23.25 10.13 -0.86
N ALA A 128 -22.39 9.10 -0.86
CA ALA A 128 -22.01 8.39 0.36
C ALA A 128 -21.16 9.27 1.29
N ASN A 129 -21.24 9.02 2.59
CA ASN A 129 -20.39 9.64 3.59
C ASN A 129 -19.20 8.73 3.93
N LEU A 130 -18.01 9.07 3.45
CA LEU A 130 -16.74 8.38 3.72
C LEU A 130 -15.81 9.26 4.58
N ALA A 131 -16.36 10.17 5.40
CA ALA A 131 -15.54 11.07 6.21
C ALA A 131 -14.63 10.29 7.17
N GLY A 132 -13.34 10.61 7.16
CA GLY A 132 -12.34 9.98 8.02
C GLY A 132 -12.13 8.48 7.79
N ILE A 133 -12.55 7.95 6.64
CA ILE A 133 -12.37 6.52 6.32
C ILE A 133 -10.90 6.17 6.12
N LEU A 134 -10.55 4.90 6.38
CA LEU A 134 -9.26 4.31 6.00
C LEU A 134 -9.44 3.38 4.80
N LEU A 135 -8.89 3.78 3.66
CA LEU A 135 -8.84 2.99 2.42
C LEU A 135 -7.41 2.52 2.18
N ALA A 136 -7.25 1.23 2.00
CA ALA A 136 -6.02 0.54 2.28
C ALA A 136 -5.87 -0.62 1.29
N ARG A 137 -5.13 -0.44 0.20
CA ARG A 137 -5.13 -1.43 -0.91
C ARG A 137 -6.54 -1.74 -1.42
N THR A 138 -7.41 -0.75 -1.37
CA THR A 138 -8.80 -0.87 -1.81
C THR A 138 -8.88 -0.61 -3.31
N ASP A 139 -9.55 -1.50 -4.05
CA ASP A 139 -9.82 -1.29 -5.48
C ASP A 139 -11.14 -0.53 -5.64
N LEU A 140 -11.07 0.73 -6.06
CA LEU A 140 -12.21 1.59 -6.37
C LEU A 140 -12.30 1.86 -7.88
N SER A 141 -11.65 1.04 -8.71
CA SER A 141 -11.62 1.27 -10.15
C SER A 141 -13.03 1.28 -10.74
N GLN A 142 -13.29 2.27 -11.59
CA GLN A 142 -14.60 2.54 -12.21
C GLN A 142 -15.74 2.86 -11.22
N ALA A 143 -15.47 2.95 -9.92
CA ALA A 143 -16.49 3.31 -8.94
C ALA A 143 -17.02 4.73 -9.14
N ASN A 144 -18.26 4.95 -8.71
CA ASN A 144 -18.87 6.27 -8.73
C ASN A 144 -18.89 6.88 -7.33
N LEU A 145 -18.02 7.86 -7.07
CA LEU A 145 -17.99 8.68 -5.86
C LEU A 145 -18.49 10.12 -6.12
N ALA A 146 -19.31 10.34 -7.15
CA ALA A 146 -19.88 11.65 -7.43
C ALA A 146 -20.61 12.19 -6.19
N ASP A 147 -20.36 13.46 -5.86
CA ASP A 147 -21.00 14.14 -4.73
C ASP A 147 -20.74 13.48 -3.35
N ALA A 148 -19.80 12.52 -3.26
CA ALA A 148 -19.48 11.84 -2.00
C ALA A 148 -18.67 12.73 -1.06
N ASN A 149 -18.79 12.47 0.25
CA ASN A 149 -17.98 13.13 1.27
C ASN A 149 -16.77 12.26 1.63
N VAL A 150 -15.59 12.61 1.11
CA VAL A 150 -14.31 11.93 1.34
C VAL A 150 -13.41 12.78 2.26
N PHE A 151 -14.02 13.69 3.03
CA PHE A 151 -13.32 14.62 3.91
C PHE A 151 -12.45 13.88 4.93
N SER A 152 -11.19 14.32 5.08
CA SER A 152 -10.24 13.74 6.05
C SER A 152 -9.98 12.23 5.88
N ALA A 153 -10.33 11.65 4.73
CA ALA A 153 -10.02 10.25 4.46
C ALA A 153 -8.51 10.02 4.40
N THR A 154 -8.08 8.84 4.85
CA THR A 154 -6.70 8.36 4.65
C THR A 154 -6.74 7.22 3.65
N VAL A 155 -6.05 7.41 2.53
CA VAL A 155 -6.03 6.51 1.39
C VAL A 155 -4.59 6.15 1.08
N PHE A 156 -4.28 4.86 1.06
CA PHE A 156 -2.97 4.36 0.68
C PHE A 156 -3.08 3.13 -0.21
N ASP A 157 -2.18 3.02 -1.20
CA ASP A 157 -2.10 1.89 -2.15
C ASP A 157 -3.42 1.55 -2.84
N ALA A 158 -4.34 2.51 -2.95
CA ALA A 158 -5.66 2.29 -3.52
C ALA A 158 -5.68 2.58 -5.03
N ASP A 159 -6.58 1.88 -5.74
CA ASP A 159 -6.80 2.10 -7.16
C ASP A 159 -8.07 2.93 -7.38
N PHE A 160 -7.93 4.14 -7.91
CA PHE A 160 -9.03 5.03 -8.31
C PHE A 160 -9.13 5.13 -9.85
N THR A 161 -8.60 4.15 -10.58
CA THR A 161 -8.59 4.15 -12.04
C THR A 161 -10.01 4.27 -12.59
N ARG A 162 -10.29 5.31 -13.38
CA ARG A 162 -11.60 5.64 -13.97
C ARG A 162 -12.72 5.85 -12.94
N THR A 163 -12.37 6.11 -11.70
CA THR A 163 -13.34 6.49 -10.66
C THR A 163 -13.90 7.88 -10.95
N ARG A 164 -15.18 8.11 -10.63
CA ARG A 164 -15.79 9.43 -10.70
C ARG A 164 -15.76 10.12 -9.34
N LEU A 165 -14.96 11.17 -9.19
CA LEU A 165 -14.87 12.04 -8.01
C LEU A 165 -15.52 13.41 -8.25
N ASN A 166 -16.28 13.57 -9.34
CA ASN A 166 -16.87 14.85 -9.71
C ASN A 166 -17.75 15.40 -8.56
N ARG A 167 -17.57 16.69 -8.23
CA ARG A 167 -18.26 17.39 -7.12
C ARG A 167 -18.06 16.79 -5.70
N SER A 168 -17.18 15.79 -5.55
CA SER A 168 -16.92 15.19 -4.24
C SER A 168 -16.16 16.15 -3.32
N HIS A 169 -16.31 15.93 -2.01
CA HIS A 169 -15.65 16.72 -0.99
C HIS A 169 -14.42 15.98 -0.46
N LEU A 170 -13.22 16.41 -0.87
CA LEU A 170 -11.97 15.72 -0.54
C LEU A 170 -11.10 16.52 0.44
N ILE A 171 -11.56 17.66 0.96
CA ILE A 171 -10.74 18.52 1.83
C ILE A 171 -10.15 17.70 3.00
N GLN A 172 -8.87 17.94 3.30
CA GLN A 172 -8.07 17.22 4.30
C GLN A 172 -7.82 15.72 4.02
N ALA A 173 -8.26 15.18 2.89
CA ALA A 173 -7.94 13.81 2.52
C ALA A 173 -6.46 13.66 2.18
N ARG A 174 -5.89 12.54 2.62
CA ARG A 174 -4.50 12.14 2.38
C ARG A 174 -4.48 10.95 1.45
N PHE A 175 -3.80 11.11 0.32
CA PHE A 175 -3.59 10.08 -0.68
C PHE A 175 -2.10 9.76 -0.72
N SER A 176 -1.77 8.48 -0.62
CA SER A 176 -0.41 7.97 -0.69
C SER A 176 -0.40 6.79 -1.66
N ARG A 177 0.48 6.78 -2.67
CA ARG A 177 0.58 5.67 -3.62
C ARG A 177 -0.76 5.29 -4.27
N THR A 178 -1.58 6.30 -4.53
CA THR A 178 -2.93 6.13 -5.09
C THR A 178 -2.89 6.35 -6.60
N MET A 179 -3.50 5.43 -7.35
CA MET A 179 -3.59 5.53 -8.81
C MET A 179 -4.86 6.27 -9.21
N PHE A 180 -4.75 7.46 -9.81
CA PHE A 180 -5.89 8.24 -10.29
C PHE A 180 -6.09 8.13 -11.81
N HIS A 181 -5.70 7.03 -12.44
CA HIS A 181 -5.67 6.96 -13.90
C HIS A 181 -7.06 7.12 -14.53
N GLY A 182 -7.30 8.15 -15.33
CA GLY A 182 -8.63 8.39 -15.92
C GLY A 182 -9.69 8.83 -14.91
N THR A 183 -9.32 9.15 -13.67
CA THR A 183 -10.26 9.62 -12.65
C THR A 183 -10.84 10.97 -13.05
N ASP A 184 -12.13 11.18 -12.78
CA ASP A 184 -12.81 12.46 -13.01
C ASP A 184 -12.83 13.30 -11.74
N PHE A 185 -12.11 14.42 -11.74
CA PHE A 185 -12.05 15.42 -10.66
C PHE A 185 -12.90 16.67 -10.96
N THR A 186 -13.74 16.69 -11.99
CA THR A 186 -14.51 17.89 -12.37
C THR A 186 -15.31 18.42 -11.18
N GLN A 187 -15.06 19.69 -10.82
CA GLN A 187 -15.68 20.38 -9.68
C GLN A 187 -15.44 19.73 -8.30
N ALA A 188 -14.45 18.85 -8.19
CA ALA A 188 -14.06 18.27 -6.91
C ALA A 188 -13.53 19.36 -5.96
N LYS A 189 -13.88 19.26 -4.67
CA LYS A 189 -13.48 20.24 -3.65
C LYS A 189 -12.21 19.79 -2.96
N LEU A 190 -11.14 20.56 -3.14
CA LEU A 190 -9.80 20.30 -2.64
C LEU A 190 -9.38 21.35 -1.62
N GLY A 191 -8.50 20.98 -0.71
CA GLY A 191 -7.91 21.88 0.27
C GLY A 191 -7.22 21.10 1.38
N SER A 192 -6.01 21.50 1.76
CA SER A 192 -5.21 20.80 2.77
C SER A 192 -5.02 19.31 2.47
N ASN A 193 -5.03 18.95 1.18
CA ASN A 193 -4.79 17.58 0.75
C ASN A 193 -3.32 17.23 0.80
N VAL A 194 -3.04 15.93 0.86
CA VAL A 194 -1.70 15.37 0.63
C VAL A 194 -1.80 14.40 -0.53
N PHE A 195 -1.00 14.62 -1.57
CA PHE A 195 -0.83 13.72 -2.71
C PHE A 195 0.62 13.22 -2.74
N GLY A 196 0.88 12.18 -1.96
CA GLY A 196 2.17 11.51 -1.88
C GLY A 196 2.26 10.37 -2.88
N SER A 197 3.28 10.36 -3.73
CA SER A 197 3.58 9.26 -4.66
C SER A 197 2.36 8.78 -5.46
N CYS A 198 1.46 9.69 -5.84
CA CYS A 198 0.25 9.36 -6.60
C CYS A 198 0.55 9.40 -8.11
N THR A 199 -0.35 8.85 -8.92
CA THR A 199 -0.23 8.92 -10.39
C THR A 199 -1.49 9.49 -11.04
N PHE A 200 -1.33 10.46 -11.93
CA PHE A 200 -2.41 11.22 -12.56
C PHE A 200 -2.35 11.13 -14.10
N ARG A 201 -2.37 9.91 -14.65
CA ARG A 201 -2.46 9.70 -16.11
C ARG A 201 -3.91 9.80 -16.58
N GLY A 202 -4.18 10.58 -17.60
CA GLY A 202 -5.51 10.73 -18.21
C GLY A 202 -6.57 11.32 -17.28
N VAL A 203 -6.18 11.98 -16.18
CA VAL A 203 -7.14 12.57 -15.23
C VAL A 203 -7.91 13.70 -15.88
N ILE A 204 -9.20 13.75 -15.59
CA ILE A 204 -10.13 14.73 -16.16
C ILE A 204 -10.50 15.74 -15.07
N GLY A 205 -10.73 17.00 -15.45
CA GLY A 205 -11.35 17.99 -14.56
C GLY A 205 -10.44 18.63 -13.51
N LEU A 206 -9.13 18.34 -13.49
CA LEU A 206 -8.19 18.96 -12.53
C LEU A 206 -8.16 20.49 -12.61
N SER A 207 -8.39 21.06 -13.80
CA SER A 207 -8.48 22.51 -13.99
C SER A 207 -9.77 23.13 -13.43
N GLU A 208 -10.77 22.31 -13.15
CA GLU A 208 -12.10 22.69 -12.67
C GLU A 208 -12.29 22.44 -11.17
N CYS A 209 -11.26 21.96 -10.48
CA CYS A 209 -11.29 21.73 -9.04
C CYS A 209 -11.56 23.04 -8.27
N GLU A 210 -12.38 22.95 -7.23
CA GLU A 210 -12.61 24.02 -6.28
C GLU A 210 -11.56 23.94 -5.15
N HIS A 211 -10.54 24.79 -5.20
CA HIS A 211 -9.53 24.86 -4.15
C HIS A 211 -9.96 25.83 -3.03
N ARG A 212 -10.15 25.29 -1.81
CA ARG A 212 -10.43 26.09 -0.60
C ARG A 212 -9.17 26.48 0.15
N PHE A 213 -8.14 25.62 0.09
CA PHE A 213 -6.82 25.82 0.71
C PHE A 213 -5.73 25.20 -0.16
N GLY A 214 -4.47 25.57 0.08
CA GLY A 214 -3.33 24.93 -0.58
C GLY A 214 -3.26 23.43 -0.24
N SER A 215 -2.71 22.65 -1.15
CA SER A 215 -2.56 21.20 -1.03
C SER A 215 -1.11 20.80 -1.28
N TYR A 216 -0.64 19.80 -0.56
CA TYR A 216 0.70 19.28 -0.72
C TYR A 216 0.74 18.27 -1.85
N LEU A 217 1.61 18.51 -2.82
CA LEU A 217 1.89 17.63 -3.93
C LEU A 217 3.36 17.22 -3.85
N GLU A 218 3.62 15.93 -3.64
CA GLU A 218 4.99 15.43 -3.64
C GLU A 218 5.59 15.52 -5.05
N PRO A 219 6.86 15.96 -5.22
CA PRO A 219 7.49 16.03 -6.54
C PRO A 219 7.46 14.70 -7.33
N MET A 220 7.51 13.55 -6.65
CA MET A 220 7.44 12.24 -7.29
C MET A 220 6.10 11.96 -7.97
N THR A 221 5.02 12.53 -7.44
CA THR A 221 3.71 12.46 -8.07
C THR A 221 3.73 13.04 -9.49
N LEU A 222 4.69 13.93 -9.80
CA LEU A 222 4.82 14.54 -11.13
C LEU A 222 5.39 13.59 -12.18
N ALA A 223 6.32 12.69 -11.81
CA ALA A 223 6.93 11.76 -12.78
C ALA A 223 5.99 10.64 -13.23
N GLY A 224 5.09 10.21 -12.34
CA GLY A 224 4.12 9.16 -12.66
C GLY A 224 2.93 9.65 -13.50
N SER A 225 2.84 10.95 -13.78
CA SER A 225 1.62 11.62 -14.23
C SER A 225 1.76 12.26 -15.61
N ASP A 226 0.63 12.50 -16.28
CA ASP A 226 0.62 13.42 -17.42
C ASP A 226 0.90 14.85 -16.94
N PRO A 227 1.31 15.78 -17.83
CA PRO A 227 1.46 17.18 -17.46
C PRO A 227 0.19 17.74 -16.80
N LEU A 228 0.30 18.08 -15.52
CA LEU A 228 -0.84 18.59 -14.77
C LEU A 228 -1.14 20.05 -15.14
N PRO A 229 -2.41 20.51 -15.07
CA PRO A 229 -2.76 21.88 -15.42
C PRO A 229 -2.11 22.92 -14.49
N THR A 230 -1.65 24.04 -15.05
CA THR A 230 -1.14 25.19 -14.27
C THR A 230 -2.14 25.68 -13.22
N SER A 231 -3.43 25.68 -13.52
CA SER A 231 -4.47 26.10 -12.56
C SER A 231 -4.55 25.19 -11.34
N PHE A 232 -4.30 23.88 -11.50
CA PHE A 232 -4.26 22.93 -10.41
C PHE A 232 -3.09 23.19 -9.46
N PHE A 233 -1.88 23.43 -10.00
CA PHE A 233 -0.71 23.81 -9.19
C PHE A 233 -0.94 25.11 -8.42
N ARG A 234 -1.51 26.13 -9.07
CA ARG A 234 -1.88 27.39 -8.39
C ARG A 234 -2.91 27.16 -7.30
N GLY A 235 -3.92 26.33 -7.56
CA GLY A 235 -4.89 25.90 -6.55
C GLY A 235 -4.25 25.14 -5.38
N CYS A 236 -3.17 24.40 -5.63
CA CYS A 236 -2.36 23.79 -4.57
C CYS A 236 -1.48 24.81 -3.82
N GLY A 237 -1.37 26.04 -4.30
CA GLY A 237 -0.60 27.12 -3.66
C GLY A 237 0.83 27.29 -4.19
N TRP A 238 1.15 26.71 -5.35
CA TRP A 238 2.49 26.83 -5.93
C TRP A 238 2.68 28.20 -6.61
N PRO A 239 3.81 28.89 -6.39
CA PRO A 239 4.12 30.14 -7.09
C PRO A 239 4.49 29.88 -8.56
N ASP A 240 4.26 30.87 -9.43
CA ASP A 240 4.47 30.74 -10.89
C ASP A 240 5.92 30.37 -11.26
N ASP A 241 6.93 30.87 -10.54
CA ASP A 241 8.34 30.52 -10.77
C ASP A 241 8.62 29.03 -10.52
N LEU A 242 8.00 28.44 -9.49
CA LEU A 242 8.11 27.01 -9.21
C LEU A 242 7.38 26.19 -10.27
N ILE A 243 6.22 26.66 -10.72
CA ILE A 243 5.47 26.02 -11.81
C ILE A 243 6.29 26.02 -13.11
N ALA A 244 6.96 27.14 -13.43
CA ALA A 244 7.84 27.24 -14.60
C ALA A 244 9.03 26.27 -14.52
N ALA A 245 9.48 25.90 -13.30
CA ALA A 245 10.56 24.93 -13.09
C ALA A 245 10.12 23.46 -13.23
N ILE A 246 8.81 23.15 -13.29
CA ILE A 246 8.29 21.78 -13.33
C ILE A 246 8.89 20.94 -14.46
N PRO A 247 9.00 21.41 -15.72
CA PRO A 247 9.60 20.59 -16.78
C PRO A 247 11.01 20.12 -16.44
N LYS A 248 11.81 20.96 -15.76
CA LYS A 248 13.15 20.61 -15.29
C LYS A 248 13.12 19.61 -14.13
N ILE A 249 12.17 19.77 -13.19
CA ILE A 249 11.96 18.83 -12.09
C ILE A 249 11.59 17.45 -12.65
N VAL A 250 10.59 17.38 -13.53
CA VAL A 250 10.11 16.14 -14.14
C VAL A 250 11.20 15.47 -14.98
N ALA A 251 11.91 16.21 -15.82
CA ALA A 251 13.01 15.67 -16.64
C ALA A 251 14.15 15.04 -15.80
N ASN A 252 14.34 15.51 -14.56
CA ASN A 252 15.31 14.94 -13.64
C ASN A 252 14.71 13.80 -12.80
N THR A 253 13.38 13.67 -12.73
CA THR A 253 12.71 12.68 -11.87
C THR A 253 12.77 11.28 -12.50
N ASP A 254 12.77 11.16 -13.82
CA ASP A 254 13.01 9.89 -14.55
C ASP A 254 14.42 9.31 -14.29
N GLN A 255 15.33 10.09 -13.69
CA GLN A 255 16.68 9.64 -13.30
C GLN A 255 16.80 9.29 -11.81
N LEU A 256 15.76 9.57 -11.01
CA LEU A 256 15.79 9.38 -9.55
C LEU A 256 15.45 7.94 -9.17
N THR A 257 16.43 7.04 -9.37
CA THR A 257 16.40 5.72 -8.76
C THR A 257 16.21 5.86 -7.24
N SER A 258 15.25 5.14 -6.69
CA SER A 258 15.05 5.03 -5.25
C SER A 258 15.47 3.67 -4.70
N CYS A 259 15.96 3.66 -3.46
CA CYS A 259 16.48 2.48 -2.80
C CYS A 259 16.14 2.47 -1.31
N PHE A 260 15.67 1.33 -0.80
CA PHE A 260 15.54 1.04 0.63
C PHE A 260 16.71 0.17 1.06
N ILE A 261 17.44 0.57 2.12
CA ILE A 261 18.53 -0.23 2.68
C ILE A 261 17.97 -1.12 3.79
N SER A 262 18.02 -2.43 3.56
CA SER A 262 17.74 -3.47 4.55
C SER A 262 19.04 -3.93 5.18
N TYR A 263 19.12 -3.89 6.51
CA TYR A 263 20.35 -4.16 7.27
C TYR A 263 20.00 -4.59 8.70
N SER A 264 20.93 -5.29 9.36
CA SER A 264 20.88 -5.48 10.82
C SER A 264 21.40 -4.24 11.54
N ASN A 265 20.90 -3.95 12.74
CA ASN A 265 21.33 -2.78 13.55
C ASN A 265 22.85 -2.72 13.79
N ILE A 266 23.54 -3.86 13.75
CA ILE A 266 25.00 -3.95 13.89
C ILE A 266 25.72 -3.31 12.69
N ASP A 267 25.09 -3.32 11.50
CA ASP A 267 25.67 -2.87 10.24
C ASP A 267 25.37 -1.38 9.92
N ILE A 268 24.89 -0.63 10.92
CA ILE A 268 24.39 0.75 10.72
C ILE A 268 25.43 1.72 10.18
N GLU A 269 26.71 1.51 10.49
CA GLU A 269 27.78 2.39 10.03
C GLU A 269 27.93 2.33 8.50
N LEU A 270 27.92 1.12 7.92
CA LEU A 270 27.93 0.98 6.46
C LEU A 270 26.62 1.50 5.87
N ALA A 271 25.47 1.22 6.49
CA ALA A 271 24.17 1.68 6.01
C ALA A 271 24.10 3.22 5.92
N ARG A 272 24.58 3.95 6.94
CA ARG A 272 24.64 5.41 6.95
C ARG A 272 25.58 5.96 5.88
N ARG A 273 26.74 5.32 5.69
CA ARG A 273 27.69 5.71 4.64
C ARG A 273 27.10 5.53 3.25
N LEU A 274 26.52 4.36 2.98
CA LEU A 274 25.82 4.08 1.72
C LEU A 274 24.68 5.06 1.48
N HIS A 275 23.85 5.33 2.49
CA HIS A 275 22.77 6.30 2.39
C HIS A 275 23.27 7.69 1.97
N LYS A 276 24.32 8.19 2.61
CA LYS A 276 24.93 9.48 2.28
C LYS A 276 25.46 9.48 0.85
N ASP A 277 26.32 8.52 0.50
CA ASP A 277 27.01 8.51 -0.79
C ASP A 277 26.02 8.26 -1.95
N LEU A 278 25.00 7.43 -1.76
CA LEU A 278 23.91 7.24 -2.73
C LEU A 278 23.13 8.55 -2.96
N SER A 279 22.78 9.25 -1.87
CA SER A 279 22.06 10.52 -1.93
C SER A 279 22.86 11.59 -2.68
N ASP A 280 24.16 11.71 -2.39
CA ASP A 280 25.07 12.64 -3.06
C ASP A 280 25.20 12.34 -4.58
N HIS A 281 24.91 11.11 -4.99
CA HIS A 281 24.92 10.67 -6.39
C HIS A 281 23.51 10.58 -7.02
N GLY A 282 22.50 11.20 -6.40
CA GLY A 282 21.15 11.32 -6.94
C GLY A 282 20.32 10.04 -6.87
N VAL A 283 20.70 9.08 -6.01
CA VAL A 283 19.86 7.93 -5.65
C VAL A 283 19.10 8.30 -4.38
N ARG A 284 17.77 8.30 -4.44
CA ARG A 284 16.95 8.55 -3.26
C ARG A 284 17.06 7.34 -2.34
N CYS A 285 17.49 7.53 -1.10
CA CYS A 285 17.80 6.42 -0.22
C CYS A 285 17.10 6.57 1.13
N TRP A 286 16.54 5.47 1.64
CA TRP A 286 15.97 5.37 2.98
C TRP A 286 16.51 4.11 3.65
N PHE A 287 16.45 4.06 4.97
CA PHE A 287 16.84 2.88 5.74
C PHE A 287 15.93 2.73 6.96
N ALA A 288 15.78 1.50 7.44
CA ALA A 288 14.89 1.20 8.56
C ALA A 288 15.25 2.05 9.81
N PRO A 289 14.25 2.64 10.50
CA PRO A 289 14.48 3.53 11.64
C PRO A 289 15.06 2.80 12.85
N GLU A 290 15.91 3.49 13.60
CA GLU A 290 16.78 3.00 14.69
C GLU A 290 16.05 2.35 15.90
N ASN A 291 14.72 2.39 15.96
CA ASN A 291 13.94 2.15 17.18
C ASN A 291 12.86 1.06 17.09
N LEU A 292 12.82 0.25 16.03
CA LEU A 292 11.86 -0.85 15.96
C LEU A 292 12.38 -2.03 16.79
N ARG A 293 11.77 -2.26 17.96
CA ARG A 293 12.13 -3.37 18.85
C ARG A 293 11.56 -4.66 18.26
N SER A 294 12.28 -5.76 18.41
CA SER A 294 11.76 -7.10 18.11
C SER A 294 10.43 -7.32 18.85
N GLY A 295 9.34 -7.47 18.11
CA GLY A 295 7.99 -7.66 18.67
C GLY A 295 7.01 -6.51 18.44
N ASP A 296 7.44 -5.38 17.88
CA ASP A 296 6.52 -4.30 17.50
C ASP A 296 5.61 -4.76 16.34
N ARG A 297 4.28 -4.65 16.52
CA ARG A 297 3.27 -5.06 15.53
C ARG A 297 3.31 -4.12 14.34
N ILE A 298 4.15 -4.40 13.35
CA ILE A 298 4.20 -3.59 12.15
C ILE A 298 4.49 -4.42 10.88
N ARG A 299 3.59 -5.38 10.57
CA ARG A 299 3.55 -5.98 9.23
C ARG A 299 3.32 -4.94 8.13
N TYR A 300 2.65 -3.85 8.47
CA TYR A 300 2.20 -2.84 7.52
C TYR A 300 3.35 -1.95 6.96
N GLN A 301 4.33 -1.56 7.78
CA GLN A 301 5.44 -0.69 7.34
C GLN A 301 6.49 -1.42 6.46
N ILE A 302 6.56 -2.77 6.55
CA ILE A 302 7.46 -3.59 5.72
C ILE A 302 7.00 -3.56 4.27
N ASP A 303 5.72 -3.89 4.06
CA ASP A 303 5.10 -3.84 2.73
C ASP A 303 5.15 -2.41 2.19
N GLU A 304 4.85 -1.41 3.04
CA GLU A 304 4.92 -0.01 2.64
C GLU A 304 6.32 0.40 2.17
N SER A 305 7.37 0.05 2.91
CA SER A 305 8.74 0.50 2.60
C SER A 305 9.31 -0.18 1.36
N ILE A 306 8.99 -1.44 1.06
CA ILE A 306 9.53 -2.10 -0.15
C ILE A 306 8.73 -1.73 -1.39
N HIS A 307 7.41 -1.58 -1.27
CA HIS A 307 6.59 -1.08 -2.38
C HIS A 307 6.80 0.42 -2.66
N GLN A 308 7.31 1.21 -1.71
CA GLN A 308 7.62 2.64 -1.89
C GLN A 308 8.88 2.91 -2.72
N HIS A 309 9.82 1.97 -2.76
CA HIS A 309 11.14 2.19 -3.35
C HIS A 309 11.35 1.27 -4.55
N ASP A 310 12.10 1.75 -5.55
CA ASP A 310 12.35 0.97 -6.74
C ASP A 310 13.19 -0.28 -6.41
N LYS A 311 14.05 -0.21 -5.39
CA LYS A 311 15.10 -1.22 -5.14
C LYS A 311 15.25 -1.48 -3.65
N LEU A 312 15.53 -2.73 -3.31
CA LEU A 312 15.94 -3.18 -1.99
C LEU A 312 17.44 -3.46 -2.01
N LEU A 313 18.24 -2.59 -1.38
CA LEU A 313 19.66 -2.83 -1.13
C LEU A 313 19.80 -3.62 0.17
N LEU A 314 20.17 -4.89 0.06
CA LEU A 314 20.28 -5.78 1.20
C LEU A 314 21.74 -5.89 1.66
N ILE A 315 22.01 -5.50 2.91
CA ILE A 315 23.31 -5.69 3.55
C ILE A 315 23.34 -7.06 4.25
N LEU A 316 24.03 -8.01 3.63
CA LEU A 316 24.23 -9.36 4.15
C LEU A 316 25.45 -9.42 5.07
N SER A 317 25.17 -9.53 6.37
CA SER A 317 26.09 -9.96 7.41
C SER A 317 25.55 -11.23 8.07
N GLU A 318 26.37 -11.88 8.90
CA GLU A 318 25.91 -12.94 9.81
C GLU A 318 24.68 -12.50 10.62
N ALA A 319 24.64 -11.25 11.10
CA ALA A 319 23.54 -10.72 11.88
C ALA A 319 22.26 -10.47 11.05
N SER A 320 22.39 -10.04 9.80
CA SER A 320 21.23 -9.87 8.90
C SER A 320 20.60 -11.21 8.53
N ILE A 321 21.40 -12.27 8.41
CA ILE A 321 20.92 -13.62 8.09
C ILE A 321 20.00 -14.17 9.19
N GLU A 322 20.30 -13.87 10.45
CA GLU A 322 19.50 -14.31 11.60
C GLU A 322 18.24 -13.46 11.86
N SER A 323 18.08 -12.34 11.12
CA SER A 323 16.98 -11.42 11.32
C SER A 323 15.71 -11.86 10.59
N SER A 324 14.68 -12.26 11.34
CA SER A 324 13.35 -12.55 10.78
C SER A 324 12.71 -11.36 10.07
N TRP A 325 13.14 -10.14 10.41
CA TRP A 325 12.71 -8.91 9.75
C TRP A 325 13.30 -8.82 8.33
N VAL A 326 14.61 -9.01 8.21
CA VAL A 326 15.32 -9.00 6.92
C VAL A 326 14.80 -10.11 6.02
N GLU A 327 14.55 -11.30 6.57
CA GLU A 327 13.90 -12.40 5.83
C GLU A 327 12.58 -11.97 5.21
N LYS A 328 11.70 -11.30 5.97
CA LYS A 328 10.41 -10.84 5.47
C LYS A 328 10.55 -9.79 4.36
N GLU A 329 11.49 -8.87 4.51
CA GLU A 329 11.79 -7.87 3.48
C GLU A 329 12.27 -8.51 2.17
N VAL A 330 13.14 -9.52 2.26
CA VAL A 330 13.60 -10.27 1.09
C VAL A 330 12.45 -11.02 0.42
N GLU A 331 11.58 -11.69 1.18
CA GLU A 331 10.42 -12.37 0.64
C GLU A 331 9.52 -11.41 -0.16
N THR A 332 9.17 -10.25 0.43
CA THR A 332 8.35 -9.23 -0.22
C THR A 332 9.00 -8.71 -1.50
N ALA A 333 10.32 -8.46 -1.50
CA ALA A 333 11.02 -8.04 -2.71
C ALA A 333 11.00 -9.13 -3.80
N LEU A 334 11.22 -10.39 -3.44
CA LEU A 334 11.17 -11.51 -4.39
C LEU A 334 9.77 -11.73 -4.97
N ASP A 335 8.71 -11.53 -4.17
CA ASP A 335 7.33 -11.53 -4.64
C ASP A 335 7.08 -10.41 -5.65
N LEU A 336 7.59 -9.20 -5.38
CA LEU A 336 7.48 -8.05 -6.27
C LEU A 336 8.21 -8.29 -7.61
N GLU A 337 9.40 -8.88 -7.59
CA GLU A 337 10.12 -9.22 -8.83
C GLU A 337 9.36 -10.24 -9.68
N ARG A 338 8.68 -11.20 -9.04
CA ARG A 338 7.84 -12.19 -9.74
C ARG A 338 6.62 -11.54 -10.39
N SER A 339 5.96 -10.60 -9.71
CA SER A 339 4.76 -9.94 -10.22
C SER A 339 5.09 -8.89 -11.28
N GLU A 340 6.12 -8.07 -11.08
CA GLU A 340 6.44 -6.92 -11.94
C GLU A 340 7.47 -7.24 -13.03
N LYS A 341 8.08 -8.44 -13.01
CA LYS A 341 9.10 -8.89 -13.99
C LYS A 341 10.28 -7.91 -14.13
N ARG A 342 10.69 -7.29 -13.03
CA ARG A 342 11.87 -6.41 -12.96
C ARG A 342 12.73 -6.79 -11.76
N THR A 343 14.00 -6.40 -11.79
CA THR A 343 14.91 -6.58 -10.65
C THR A 343 14.64 -5.51 -9.60
N VAL A 344 14.45 -5.94 -8.36
CA VAL A 344 14.23 -5.14 -7.15
C VAL A 344 15.33 -5.39 -6.14
N LEU A 345 15.82 -6.64 -6.00
CA LEU A 345 16.73 -7.04 -4.93
C LEU A 345 18.22 -6.94 -5.34
N PHE A 346 18.98 -6.13 -4.59
CA PHE A 346 20.41 -5.90 -4.78
C PHE A 346 21.20 -6.26 -3.52
N PRO A 347 21.71 -7.50 -3.41
CA PRO A 347 22.45 -7.93 -2.23
C PRO A 347 23.92 -7.50 -2.27
N ILE A 348 24.42 -6.98 -1.15
CA ILE A 348 25.83 -6.77 -0.88
C ILE A 348 26.22 -7.55 0.38
N ARG A 349 27.48 -7.99 0.49
CA ARG A 349 27.96 -8.75 1.65
C ARG A 349 29.06 -8.05 2.41
N LEU A 350 28.98 -8.13 3.72
CA LEU A 350 29.96 -7.64 4.69
C LEU A 350 30.93 -8.73 5.17
N ASP A 351 30.55 -9.99 5.00
CA ASP A 351 31.33 -11.16 5.40
C ASP A 351 31.06 -12.34 4.43
N ASP A 352 31.52 -13.53 4.82
CA ASP A 352 31.35 -14.78 4.07
C ASP A 352 30.20 -15.67 4.62
N ALA A 353 29.43 -15.20 5.61
CA ALA A 353 28.38 -16.00 6.27
C ALA A 353 27.32 -16.49 5.27
N VAL A 354 26.96 -15.65 4.28
CA VAL A 354 26.04 -16.00 3.18
C VAL A 354 26.48 -17.24 2.39
N LEU A 355 27.79 -17.54 2.35
CA LEU A 355 28.32 -18.68 1.60
C LEU A 355 28.11 -20.02 2.33
N GLY A 356 27.98 -20.01 3.65
CA GLY A 356 27.86 -21.21 4.48
C GLY A 356 26.42 -21.72 4.68
N VAL A 357 25.40 -20.87 4.49
CA VAL A 357 24.00 -21.22 4.80
C VAL A 357 23.38 -22.12 3.72
N ALA A 358 22.93 -23.32 4.09
CA ALA A 358 22.49 -24.33 3.12
C ALA A 358 20.99 -24.28 2.74
N LYS A 359 20.13 -23.65 3.56
CA LYS A 359 18.67 -23.64 3.41
C LYS A 359 18.08 -22.25 3.64
N GLY A 360 16.91 -22.00 3.04
CA GLY A 360 16.14 -20.75 3.20
C GLY A 360 16.48 -19.68 2.16
N TRP A 361 15.92 -18.48 2.36
CA TRP A 361 16.03 -17.33 1.46
C TRP A 361 17.48 -16.96 1.10
N VAL A 362 18.43 -17.15 2.05
CA VAL A 362 19.86 -16.90 1.86
C VAL A 362 20.46 -17.79 0.76
N ALA A 363 20.07 -19.07 0.74
CA ALA A 363 20.54 -20.02 -0.27
C ALA A 363 20.01 -19.65 -1.66
N ASP A 364 18.78 -19.15 -1.73
CA ASP A 364 18.16 -18.70 -2.99
C ASP A 364 18.86 -17.44 -3.52
N ILE A 365 19.14 -16.45 -2.66
CA ILE A 365 19.93 -15.28 -3.05
C ILE A 365 21.29 -15.72 -3.61
N ARG A 366 22.02 -16.60 -2.92
CA ARG A 366 23.34 -17.06 -3.36
C ARG A 366 23.31 -17.75 -4.74
N ARG A 367 22.24 -18.49 -5.05
CA ARG A 367 22.09 -19.20 -6.33
C ARG A 367 21.61 -18.30 -7.46
N THR A 368 20.86 -17.25 -7.15
CA THR A 368 20.11 -16.49 -8.15
C THR A 368 20.56 -15.04 -8.31
N ARG A 369 21.48 -14.54 -7.47
CA ARG A 369 21.91 -13.14 -7.48
C ARG A 369 23.43 -13.02 -7.49
N HIS A 370 23.91 -11.96 -8.14
CA HIS A 370 25.26 -11.47 -7.91
C HIS A 370 25.26 -10.72 -6.57
N ILE A 371 26.21 -11.04 -5.69
CA ILE A 371 26.34 -10.40 -4.38
C ILE A 371 27.57 -9.49 -4.41
N GLY A 372 27.34 -8.18 -4.30
CA GLY A 372 28.41 -7.18 -4.27
C GLY A 372 29.31 -7.36 -3.05
N ASP A 373 30.63 -7.37 -3.26
CA ASP A 373 31.61 -7.54 -2.17
C ASP A 373 31.95 -6.21 -1.51
N PHE A 374 31.49 -6.02 -0.27
CA PHE A 374 31.77 -4.85 0.56
C PHE A 374 32.64 -5.20 1.77
N ARG A 375 33.33 -6.36 1.81
CA ARG A 375 34.14 -6.75 2.98
C ARG A 375 35.25 -5.73 3.32
N ASP A 376 35.80 -5.05 2.32
CA ASP A 376 36.83 -4.01 2.48
C ASP A 376 36.27 -2.58 2.52
N TRP A 377 35.01 -2.41 2.93
CA TRP A 377 34.34 -1.10 2.96
C TRP A 377 34.99 -0.06 3.89
N LYS A 378 35.79 -0.52 4.87
CA LYS A 378 36.52 0.38 5.78
C LYS A 378 37.72 1.05 5.10
N SER A 379 38.24 0.45 4.05
CA SER A 379 39.26 1.06 3.19
C SER A 379 38.60 2.04 2.22
N ILE A 380 39.25 3.19 1.98
CA ILE A 380 38.77 4.18 0.99
C ILE A 380 38.71 3.55 -0.40
N SER A 381 39.81 2.92 -0.84
CA SER A 381 39.89 2.31 -2.18
C SER A 381 38.96 1.09 -2.33
N GLY A 382 38.83 0.29 -1.26
CA GLY A 382 37.93 -0.85 -1.22
C GLY A 382 36.47 -0.42 -1.37
N PHE A 383 36.06 0.61 -0.61
CA PHE A 383 34.72 1.17 -0.69
C PHE A 383 34.42 1.81 -2.05
N ASP A 384 35.28 2.71 -2.54
CA ASP A 384 34.99 3.47 -3.77
C ASP A 384 34.79 2.53 -4.97
N ALA A 385 35.61 1.48 -5.07
CA ALA A 385 35.50 0.48 -6.12
C ALA A 385 34.22 -0.38 -6.01
N ALA A 386 33.81 -0.75 -4.79
CA ALA A 386 32.57 -1.48 -4.53
C ALA A 386 31.34 -0.59 -4.78
N PHE A 387 31.36 0.64 -4.27
CA PHE A 387 30.31 1.64 -4.42
C PHE A 387 30.08 2.04 -5.88
N ALA A 388 31.13 2.29 -6.65
CA ALA A 388 30.99 2.61 -8.07
C ALA A 388 30.33 1.47 -8.89
N ARG A 389 30.54 0.20 -8.48
CA ARG A 389 29.83 -0.95 -9.08
C ARG A 389 28.37 -0.95 -8.68
N LEU A 390 28.09 -0.86 -7.39
CA LEU A 390 26.72 -0.79 -6.86
C LEU A 390 25.91 0.35 -7.49
N LEU A 391 26.48 1.55 -7.58
CA LEU A 391 25.81 2.72 -8.16
C LEU A 391 25.44 2.49 -9.64
N ARG A 392 26.30 1.81 -10.41
CA ARG A 392 25.99 1.44 -11.80
C ARG A 392 24.90 0.39 -11.88
N GLU A 393 24.94 -0.63 -11.03
CA GLU A 393 23.90 -1.67 -10.99
C GLU A 393 22.54 -1.09 -10.62
N LEU A 394 22.52 -0.24 -9.59
CA LEU A 394 21.33 0.50 -9.21
C LEU A 394 20.86 1.40 -10.37
N LYS A 395 21.71 2.15 -11.07
CA LYS A 395 21.21 3.03 -12.15
C LYS A 395 20.84 2.31 -13.46
N ASN A 396 21.47 1.17 -13.77
CA ASN A 396 21.29 0.49 -15.06
C ASN A 396 20.11 -0.49 -15.09
N SER A 397 19.54 -0.87 -13.95
CA SER A 397 18.39 -1.77 -13.89
C SER A 397 17.04 -1.10 -14.22
N MET A 398 17.05 -0.03 -15.02
CA MET A 398 15.86 0.74 -15.40
C MET A 398 14.88 -0.14 -16.20
N PRO A 399 13.56 -0.04 -15.99
CA PRO A 399 12.60 -0.55 -16.96
C PRO A 399 12.89 0.12 -18.31
N SER A 400 13.02 -0.67 -19.37
CA SER A 400 12.96 -0.11 -20.72
C SER A 400 11.65 0.68 -20.83
N GLY A 401 11.72 1.99 -20.98
CA GLY A 401 10.54 2.82 -21.28
C GLY A 401 9.78 2.25 -22.48
N PRO A 402 8.49 2.59 -22.65
CA PRO A 402 7.72 2.11 -23.79
C PRO A 402 8.47 2.49 -25.07
N ALA A 403 8.77 1.48 -25.89
CA ALA A 403 9.41 1.66 -27.18
C ALA A 403 8.71 2.80 -27.91
N THR A 404 9.41 3.91 -28.13
CA THR A 404 8.96 4.97 -29.02
C THR A 404 8.71 4.31 -30.37
N ARG A 405 7.42 4.10 -30.69
CA ARG A 405 7.01 3.74 -32.05
C ARG A 405 7.38 4.92 -32.93
N LYS A 406 8.53 4.82 -33.58
CA LYS A 406 8.85 5.62 -34.77
C LYS A 406 7.72 5.40 -35.78
N LYS A 407 6.95 6.43 -36.05
CA LYS A 407 6.58 6.83 -37.41
C LYS A 407 6.55 8.34 -37.49
#